data_AF-A0A7W5CGF7-F1
#
_entry.id   AF-A0A7W5CGF7-F1
#
_cell.length_a   1.000
_cell.length_b   1.000
_cell.length_c   1.000
_cell.angle_alpha   90.00
_cell.angle_beta   90.00
_cell.angle_gamma   90.00
#
_symmetry.space_group_name_H-M   'P 1'
#
loop_
_entity.id
_entity.type
_entity.pdbx_description
1 polymer ?
#
loop_
_entity_poly.entity_id
_entity_poly.type
_entity_poly.pdbx_seq_one_letter_code
_entity_poly.pdbx_strand_id
1 'polypeptide(L)'
;MSSDASIRMFGADWCRDCIRTKKQLDELGIDYEYVDLVADPAAADVAKEISGRTSIPVVVYPDSSHHVEPSNADVEAKLRELSLI
;
A
#
# COMPACT_ATOMS: atom_id res chain seq x y z
N MET A 1 7.62 6.46 22.50
CA MET A 1 7.78 5.30 21.61
C MET A 1 6.54 5.27 20.74
N SER A 2 6.62 5.83 19.54
CA SER A 2 5.54 5.74 18.55
C SER A 2 6.24 5.52 17.22
N SER A 3 6.48 4.26 16.91
CA SER A 3 6.94 3.86 15.60
C SER A 3 5.73 4.00 14.68
N ASP A 4 5.54 5.18 14.09
CA ASP A 4 4.60 5.45 12.97
C ASP A 4 5.06 4.73 11.71
N ALA A 5 5.22 3.42 11.81
CA ALA A 5 5.70 2.55 10.76
C ALA A 5 4.53 1.62 10.37
N SER A 6 3.40 2.22 10.02
CA SER A 6 2.27 1.51 9.43
C SER A 6 2.43 1.44 7.91
N ILE A 7 1.85 0.41 7.31
CA ILE A 7 1.80 0.27 5.86
C ILE A 7 0.82 1.30 5.32
N ARG A 8 1.17 2.00 4.24
CA ARG A 8 0.27 2.93 3.56
C ARG A 8 -0.05 2.41 2.18
N MET A 9 -1.34 2.29 1.87
CA MET A 9 -1.82 1.80 0.60
C MET A 9 -2.58 2.91 -0.11
N PHE A 10 -1.99 3.44 -1.18
CA PHE A 10 -2.62 4.40 -2.07
C PHE A 10 -3.35 3.65 -3.17
N GLY A 11 -4.65 3.90 -3.28
CA GLY A 11 -5.50 3.19 -4.22
C GLY A 11 -6.78 3.93 -4.52
N ALA A 12 -7.68 3.23 -5.21
CA ALA A 12 -9.01 3.73 -5.53
C ALA A 12 -10.01 2.58 -5.46
N ASP A 13 -11.22 2.88 -5.01
CA ASP A 13 -12.27 1.87 -4.78
C ASP A 13 -12.80 1.21 -6.06
N TRP A 14 -12.55 1.80 -7.23
CA TRP A 14 -12.88 1.21 -8.53
C TRP A 14 -11.77 0.31 -9.09
N CYS A 15 -10.57 0.35 -8.51
CA CYS A 15 -9.42 -0.40 -9.01
C CYS A 15 -9.43 -1.84 -8.44
N ARG A 16 -9.53 -2.82 -9.32
CA ARG A 16 -9.59 -4.24 -8.95
C ARG A 16 -8.34 -4.70 -8.19
N ASP A 17 -7.16 -4.23 -8.59
CA ASP A 17 -5.91 -4.58 -7.90
C ASP A 17 -5.81 -3.92 -6.53
N CYS A 18 -6.33 -2.70 -6.36
CA CYS A 18 -6.45 -2.06 -5.05
C CYS A 18 -7.35 -2.88 -4.12
N ILE A 19 -8.54 -3.27 -4.57
CA ILE A 19 -9.45 -4.10 -3.76
C ILE A 19 -8.78 -5.42 -3.38
N ARG A 20 -8.03 -6.04 -4.30
CA ARG A 20 -7.32 -7.31 -4.06
C ARG A 20 -6.27 -7.17 -2.96
N THR A 21 -5.37 -6.20 -3.08
CA THR A 21 -4.29 -5.99 -2.10
C THR A 21 -4.86 -5.58 -0.74
N LYS A 22 -5.88 -4.73 -0.72
CA LYS A 22 -6.60 -4.35 0.50
C LYS A 22 -7.16 -5.57 1.24
N LYS A 23 -7.90 -6.43 0.52
CA LYS A 23 -8.47 -7.66 1.06
C LYS A 23 -7.41 -8.61 1.61
N GLN A 24 -6.25 -8.70 0.96
CA GLN A 24 -5.15 -9.53 1.46
C GLN A 24 -4.61 -9.00 2.80
N LEU A 25 -4.39 -7.69 2.93
CA LEU A 25 -3.93 -7.08 4.17
C LEU A 25 -4.95 -7.28 5.30
N ASP A 26 -6.24 -7.13 4.98
CA ASP A 26 -7.35 -7.42 5.91
C ASP A 26 -7.35 -8.89 6.35
N GLU A 27 -7.17 -9.83 5.42
CA GLU A 27 -7.12 -11.28 5.72
C GLU A 27 -5.91 -11.67 6.58
N LEU A 28 -4.79 -10.96 6.42
CA LEU A 28 -3.59 -11.13 7.23
C LEU A 28 -3.68 -10.43 8.60
N GLY A 29 -4.72 -9.61 8.84
CA GLY A 29 -4.89 -8.85 10.07
C GLY A 29 -3.82 -7.79 10.28
N ILE A 30 -3.28 -7.24 9.20
CA ILE A 30 -2.24 -6.21 9.24
C ILE A 30 -2.90 -4.84 9.32
N ASP A 31 -2.43 -3.99 10.23
CA ASP A 31 -2.83 -2.58 10.26
C ASP A 31 -2.17 -1.81 9.11
N TYR A 32 -2.99 -1.20 8.25
CA TYR A 32 -2.55 -0.33 7.17
C TYR A 32 -3.46 0.89 7.04
N GLU A 33 -2.88 1.97 6.54
CA GLU A 33 -3.59 3.19 6.19
C GLU A 33 -3.98 3.13 4.71
N TYR A 34 -5.28 3.11 4.43
CA TYR A 34 -5.80 3.20 3.08
C TYR A 34 -6.02 4.67 2.69
N VAL A 35 -5.38 5.09 1.62
CA VAL A 35 -5.50 6.45 1.07
C VAL A 35 -6.22 6.38 -0.26
N ASP A 36 -7.44 6.92 -0.31
CA ASP A 36 -8.25 6.98 -1.53
C ASP A 36 -7.86 8.19 -2.38
N LEU A 37 -7.26 7.91 -3.53
CA LEU A 37 -6.82 8.90 -4.50
C LEU A 37 -7.98 9.60 -5.23
N VAL A 38 -9.19 9.01 -5.19
CA VAL A 38 -10.39 9.62 -5.74
C VAL A 38 -10.95 10.68 -4.79
N ALA A 39 -10.93 10.40 -3.49
CA ALA A 39 -11.36 11.33 -2.46
C ALA A 39 -10.32 12.46 -2.23
N ASP A 40 -9.03 12.13 -2.32
CA ASP A 40 -7.93 13.08 -2.16
C ASP A 40 -7.02 13.11 -3.40
N PRO A 41 -7.24 14.08 -4.32
CA PRO A 41 -6.38 14.26 -5.48
C PRO A 41 -4.93 14.60 -5.11
N ALA A 42 -4.67 15.26 -3.96
CA ALA A 42 -3.32 15.60 -3.55
C ALA A 42 -2.53 14.35 -3.15
N ALA A 43 -3.21 13.32 -2.63
CA ALA A 43 -2.59 12.02 -2.37
C ALA A 43 -2.10 11.33 -3.66
N ALA A 44 -2.69 11.63 -4.81
CA ALA A 44 -2.25 11.06 -6.09
C ALA A 44 -0.88 11.64 -6.51
N ASP A 45 -0.66 12.92 -6.27
CA ASP A 45 0.64 13.56 -6.45
C ASP A 45 1.69 12.96 -5.51
N VAL A 46 1.33 12.74 -4.24
CA VAL A 46 2.22 12.07 -3.26
C VAL A 46 2.56 10.65 -3.70
N ALA A 47 1.57 9.84 -4.10
CA ALA A 47 1.80 8.48 -4.58
C ALA A 47 2.71 8.45 -5.81
N LYS A 48 2.57 9.44 -6.70
CA LYS A 48 3.41 9.63 -7.88
C LYS A 48 4.84 10.05 -7.52
N GLU A 49 5.02 10.93 -6.54
CA GLU A 49 6.34 11.34 -6.05
C GLU A 49 7.06 10.17 -5.37
N ILE A 50 6.35 9.34 -4.60
CA ILE A 50 6.92 8.17 -3.91
C ILE A 50 7.32 7.08 -4.92
N SER A 51 6.39 6.72 -5.82
CA SER A 51 6.59 5.60 -6.75
C SER A 51 7.34 5.97 -8.03
N GLY A 52 7.44 7.27 -8.35
CA GLY A 52 7.89 7.77 -9.65
C GLY A 52 6.97 7.42 -10.81
N ARG A 53 5.79 6.85 -10.55
CA ARG A 53 4.84 6.35 -11.56
C ARG A 53 3.41 6.79 -11.24
N THR A 54 2.52 6.75 -12.21
CA THR A 54 1.08 7.03 -12.03
C THR A 54 0.23 5.76 -11.91
N SER A 55 0.88 4.61 -11.72
CA SER A 55 0.25 3.30 -11.57
C SER A 55 -0.24 3.09 -10.14
N ILE A 56 -1.37 2.42 -9.98
CA ILE A 56 -1.99 2.10 -8.68
C ILE A 56 -2.40 0.62 -8.66
N PRO A 57 -2.35 -0.08 -7.52
CA PRO A 57 -2.05 0.41 -6.17
C PRO A 57 -0.56 0.70 -5.91
N VAL A 58 -0.29 1.68 -5.05
CA VAL A 58 1.05 1.91 -4.47
C VAL A 58 1.01 1.53 -3.00
N VAL A 59 1.82 0.54 -2.62
CA VAL A 59 1.95 0.09 -1.23
C VAL A 59 3.29 0.55 -0.70
N VAL A 60 3.28 1.34 0.37
CA VAL A 60 4.46 1.86 1.05
C VAL A 60 4.59 1.16 2.40
N TYR A 61 5.77 0.62 2.66
CA TYR A 61 6.06 -0.17 3.85
C TYR A 61 6.76 0.67 4.92
N PRO A 62 6.79 0.20 6.19
CA PRO A 62 7.47 0.87 7.29
C PRO A 62 8.96 1.13 7.08
N ASP A 63 9.63 0.32 6.27
CA ASP A 63 11.05 0.47 5.92
C ASP A 63 11.30 1.54 4.85
N SER A 64 10.29 2.34 4.50
CA SER A 64 10.30 3.31 3.41
C SER A 64 10.42 2.70 2.00
N SER A 65 10.37 1.37 1.87
CA SER A 65 10.24 0.73 0.58
C SER A 65 8.81 0.84 0.05
N HIS A 66 8.64 0.65 -1.26
CA HIS A 66 7.32 0.66 -1.87
C HIS A 66 7.23 -0.32 -3.03
N HIS A 67 6.01 -0.79 -3.28
CA HIS A 67 5.65 -1.55 -4.47
C HIS A 67 4.56 -0.84 -5.25
N VAL A 68 4.64 -0.96 -6.58
CA VAL A 68 3.68 -0.40 -7.54
C VAL A 68 3.04 -1.55 -8.29
N GLU A 69 1.72 -1.61 -8.30
CA GLU A 69 0.94 -2.73 -8.85
C GLU A 69 1.41 -4.11 -8.33
N PRO A 70 1.67 -4.30 -7.01
CA PRO A 70 2.15 -5.57 -6.51
C PRO A 70 1.14 -6.70 -6.70
N SER A 71 1.68 -7.91 -6.93
CA SER A 71 0.90 -9.13 -6.74
C SER A 71 0.76 -9.45 -5.25
N ASN A 72 -0.18 -10.32 -4.91
CA ASN A 72 -0.35 -10.76 -3.52
C ASN A 72 0.92 -11.44 -2.98
N ALA A 73 1.65 -12.16 -3.84
CA ALA A 73 2.89 -12.81 -3.45
C ALA A 73 3.99 -11.79 -3.12
N ASP A 74 4.07 -10.67 -3.85
CA ASP A 74 5.05 -9.61 -3.58
C ASP A 74 4.78 -8.95 -2.23
N VAL A 75 3.51 -8.63 -1.94
CA VAL A 75 3.11 -8.06 -0.66
C VAL A 75 3.42 -9.01 0.48
N GLU A 76 3.04 -10.29 0.35
CA GLU A 76 3.29 -11.30 1.37
C GLU A 76 4.79 -11.51 1.62
N ALA A 77 5.59 -11.60 0.56
CA ALA A 77 7.04 -11.74 0.67
C ALA A 77 7.66 -10.56 1.43
N LYS A 78 7.20 -9.33 1.14
CA LYS A 78 7.69 -8.14 1.83
C LYS A 78 7.26 -8.09 3.30
N LEU A 79 6.02 -8.47 3.60
CA LEU A 79 5.53 -8.59 4.98
C LEU A 79 6.34 -9.61 5.79
N ARG A 80 6.69 -10.76 5.19
CA ARG A 80 7.56 -11.77 5.82
C ARG A 80 8.98 -11.23 6.04
N GLU A 81 9.54 -10.52 5.06
CA GLU A 81 10.86 -9.87 5.19
C GLU A 81 10.87 -8.89 6.38
N LEU A 82 9.79 -8.14 6.55
CA LEU A 82 9.60 -7.20 7.65
C LEU A 82 9.16 -7.85 8.96
N SER A 83 9.03 -9.18 9.01
CA SER A 83 8.55 -9.94 10.17
C SER A 83 7.20 -9.46 10.71
N LEU A 84 6.32 -9.03 9.81
CA LEU A 84 4.94 -8.62 10.13
C LEU A 84 3.95 -9.80 10.07
N ILE A 85 4.33 -10.90 9.39
CA ILE A 85 3.58 -12.18 9.29
C ILE A 85 4.54 -13.38 9.30
#